data_AF-A0A823FVX4-F1
#
_entry.id   AF-A0A823FVX4-F1
#
_cell.length_a   1.000
_cell.length_b   1.000
_cell.length_c   1.000
_cell.angle_alpha   90.00
_cell.angle_beta   90.00
_cell.angle_gamma   90.00
#
_symmetry.space_group_name_H-M   'P 1'
#
loop_
_entity.id
_entity.type
_entity.pdbx_description
1 polymer ?
#
loop_
_entity_poly.entity_id
_entity_poly.type
_entity_poly.pdbx_seq_one_letter_code
_entity_poly.pdbx_strand_id
1 'polypeptide(L)'
;MSKNVLGTGYLSLQVLSDGITTSAAPPENPSVGTGWLDANYSPAVYKFWNGVVWEVGTIDIAEADPKASEKIEEALEEARKKSKTIYSETPPETPSEGDTWYSLNAAGNVGAVKIWKEGEWVDKKFDLTALSIEELHAISIFGGVISGSEFLHTVNHRDEDGNLYSGAVRMNDDGFTSSTYLPTGLGSTVLESVINTLGGYKIAQKLIDDKGEGVAKDAMLTASSLIFSESGNIKLSIDADSFYSTPWQNLILNSGYSTAESNAPQYRIVCVFGIRFAIFRGQVQKSTAWTATNNAFASVPFEVQTTKTAMAYAPTNKASGGRVHASSSNAMGFIPAETSITYFALNQLFYVLD
;
A
#
# COMPACT_ATOMS: atom_id res chain seq x y z
N MET A 1 43.12 -0.88 24.94
CA MET A 1 41.89 -0.34 25.55
C MET A 1 41.87 -0.71 27.01
N SER A 2 41.53 0.25 27.86
CA SER A 2 41.55 0.17 29.33
C SER A 2 40.54 -0.85 29.86
N LYS A 3 40.98 -1.67 30.83
CA LYS A 3 40.05 -2.47 31.66
C LYS A 3 39.25 -1.50 32.53
N ASN A 4 38.00 -1.22 32.14
CA ASN A 4 37.07 -0.51 33.01
C ASN A 4 36.64 -1.45 34.14
N VAL A 5 37.17 -1.20 35.34
CA VAL A 5 36.71 -1.82 36.58
C VAL A 5 35.39 -1.12 36.97
N LEU A 6 34.25 -1.74 36.67
CA LEU A 6 32.91 -1.18 36.91
C LEU A 6 32.39 -1.40 38.35
N GLY A 7 33.29 -1.34 39.32
CA GLY A 7 32.93 -1.35 40.74
C GLY A 7 34.00 -2.01 41.60
N THR A 8 34.62 -1.22 42.47
CA THR A 8 35.33 -1.73 43.65
C THR A 8 34.35 -1.69 44.82
N GLY A 9 33.83 -2.84 45.23
CA GLY A 9 33.12 -2.95 46.49
C GLY A 9 34.12 -2.88 47.64
N TYR A 10 33.95 -1.93 48.55
CA TYR A 10 34.73 -1.88 49.79
C TYR A 10 33.91 -2.59 50.87
N LEU A 11 34.43 -3.71 51.39
CA LEU A 11 33.87 -4.38 52.56
C LEU A 11 34.52 -3.76 53.80
N SER A 12 33.80 -2.90 54.53
CA SER A 12 34.25 -2.39 55.81
C SER A 12 33.77 -3.31 56.94
N LEU A 13 34.68 -4.09 57.50
CA LEU A 13 34.44 -4.86 58.73
C LEU A 13 34.59 -3.91 59.93
N GLN A 14 33.45 -3.46 60.47
CA GLN A 14 33.45 -2.79 61.76
C GLN A 14 33.48 -3.87 62.83
N VAL A 15 34.62 -4.06 63.49
CA VAL A 15 34.75 -4.99 64.62
C VAL A 15 33.76 -4.56 65.69
N LEU A 16 32.70 -5.36 65.87
CA LEU A 16 31.81 -5.22 67.01
C LEU A 16 32.58 -5.74 68.22
N SER A 17 33.19 -4.80 68.93
CA SER A 17 33.95 -5.04 70.14
C SER A 17 33.05 -5.62 71.22
N ASP A 18 33.33 -6.86 71.61
CA ASP A 18 33.31 -7.21 73.03
C ASP A 18 34.41 -8.25 73.29
N GLY A 19 35.68 -7.82 73.23
CA GLY A 19 36.79 -8.69 73.66
C GLY A 19 38.15 -8.51 72.98
N ILE A 20 38.24 -7.84 71.83
CA ILE A 20 39.52 -7.59 71.14
C ILE A 20 39.89 -6.11 71.25
N THR A 21 40.98 -5.83 71.97
CA THR A 21 41.51 -4.47 72.12
C THR A 21 42.61 -4.21 71.09
N THR A 22 42.78 -2.95 70.67
CA THR A 22 43.84 -2.54 69.73
C THR A 22 44.77 -1.56 70.42
N SER A 23 46.06 -1.88 70.49
CA SER A 23 47.06 -1.05 71.18
C SER A 23 48.47 -1.45 70.81
N ALA A 24 49.45 -0.54 71.02
CA ALA A 24 50.87 -0.84 70.84
C ALA A 24 51.45 -1.67 72.00
N ALA A 25 50.82 -1.64 73.17
CA ALA A 25 51.18 -2.50 74.29
C ALA A 25 50.14 -3.63 74.44
N PRO A 26 50.56 -4.87 74.75
CA PRO A 26 49.62 -5.96 75.01
C PRO A 26 48.78 -5.68 76.26
N PRO A 27 47.53 -6.20 76.32
CA PRO A 27 46.71 -6.13 77.51
C PRO A 27 47.41 -6.72 78.75
N GLU A 28 47.33 -6.02 79.87
CA GLU A 28 47.86 -6.49 81.14
C GLU A 28 46.89 -7.50 81.79
N ASN A 29 47.44 -8.58 82.36
CA ASN A 29 46.69 -9.69 82.98
C ASN A 29 45.65 -10.38 82.07
N PRO A 30 46.05 -10.90 80.89
CA PRO A 30 45.12 -11.58 79.99
C PRO A 30 44.67 -12.94 80.54
N SER A 31 43.42 -13.29 80.30
CA SER A 31 42.93 -14.67 80.42
C SER A 31 43.27 -15.48 79.17
N VAL A 32 43.36 -16.80 79.27
CA VAL A 32 43.52 -17.67 78.08
C VAL A 32 42.40 -17.36 77.08
N GLY A 33 42.75 -17.14 75.82
CA GLY A 33 41.82 -16.77 74.74
C GLY A 33 41.55 -15.27 74.59
N THR A 34 42.11 -14.41 75.45
CA THR A 34 42.03 -12.95 75.24
C THR A 34 42.68 -12.57 73.91
N GLY A 35 41.95 -11.85 73.06
CA GLY A 35 42.42 -11.39 71.76
C GLY A 35 42.92 -9.95 71.79
N TRP A 36 43.93 -9.65 70.97
CA TRP A 36 44.58 -8.35 70.88
C TRP A 36 45.04 -8.07 69.45
N LEU A 37 44.83 -6.84 68.97
CA LEU A 37 45.38 -6.34 67.72
C LEU A 37 46.64 -5.51 68.04
N ASP A 38 47.79 -6.07 67.70
CA ASP A 38 49.10 -5.46 67.93
C ASP A 38 49.34 -4.33 66.93
N ALA A 39 49.18 -3.09 67.42
CA ALA A 39 49.27 -1.87 66.63
C ALA A 39 50.72 -1.44 66.33
N ASN A 40 51.73 -2.21 66.76
CA ASN A 40 53.12 -1.99 66.32
C ASN A 40 53.34 -2.40 64.84
N TYR A 41 52.36 -3.08 64.23
CA TYR A 41 52.38 -3.52 62.84
C TYR A 41 51.36 -2.73 62.02
N SER A 42 51.64 -2.57 60.72
CA SER A 42 50.72 -1.95 59.76
C SER A 42 50.56 -2.86 58.53
N PRO A 43 49.40 -3.53 58.34
CA PRO A 43 48.24 -3.55 59.23
C PRO A 43 48.53 -4.23 60.58
N ALA A 44 47.74 -3.88 61.61
CA ALA A 44 47.87 -4.47 62.95
C ALA A 44 47.72 -6.00 62.89
N VAL A 45 48.53 -6.73 63.65
CA VAL A 45 48.54 -8.20 63.64
C VAL A 45 47.67 -8.73 64.78
N TYR A 46 46.76 -9.65 64.47
CA TYR A 46 45.96 -10.32 65.50
C TYR A 46 46.79 -11.32 66.28
N LYS A 47 46.70 -11.23 67.60
CA LYS A 47 47.31 -12.14 68.55
C LYS A 47 46.30 -12.58 69.60
N PHE A 48 46.49 -13.77 70.16
CA PHE A 48 45.69 -14.27 71.28
C PHE A 48 46.62 -14.79 72.40
N TRP A 49 46.15 -14.71 73.64
CA TRP A 49 46.90 -15.22 74.79
C TRP A 49 46.64 -16.72 74.97
N ASN A 50 47.67 -17.56 74.85
CA ASN A 50 47.54 -19.02 75.02
C ASN A 50 47.66 -19.49 76.48
N GLY A 51 47.85 -18.56 77.43
CA GLY A 51 48.12 -18.86 78.85
C GLY A 51 49.58 -18.64 79.27
N VAL A 52 50.49 -18.52 78.31
CA VAL A 52 51.93 -18.37 78.55
C VAL A 52 52.52 -17.23 77.71
N VAL A 53 52.13 -17.11 76.45
CA VAL A 53 52.61 -16.10 75.50
C VAL A 53 51.49 -15.62 74.58
N TRP A 54 51.69 -14.44 73.97
CA TRP A 54 50.87 -13.95 72.88
C TRP A 54 51.29 -14.61 71.57
N GLU A 55 50.41 -15.42 70.98
CA GLU A 55 50.64 -16.07 69.68
C GLU A 55 49.88 -15.35 68.57
N VAL A 56 50.45 -15.34 67.36
CA VAL A 56 49.78 -14.80 66.17
C VAL A 56 48.68 -15.77 65.75
N GLY A 57 47.47 -15.24 65.58
CA GLY A 57 46.31 -16.02 65.16
C GLY A 57 45.70 -15.48 63.87
N THR A 58 44.73 -16.22 63.35
CA THR A 58 43.79 -15.76 62.32
C THR A 58 42.40 -15.65 62.92
N ILE A 59 41.62 -14.66 62.51
CA ILE A 59 40.20 -14.58 62.85
C ILE A 59 39.42 -15.19 61.68
N ASP A 60 38.73 -16.31 61.93
CA ASP A 60 37.74 -16.81 60.98
C ASP A 60 36.42 -16.08 61.21
N ILE A 61 35.91 -15.42 60.17
CA ILE A 61 34.65 -14.68 60.26
C ILE A 61 33.44 -15.61 60.43
N ALA A 62 33.53 -16.84 59.94
CA ALA A 62 32.49 -17.85 60.11
C ALA A 62 32.31 -18.23 61.59
N GLU A 63 33.38 -18.17 62.38
CA GLU A 63 33.35 -18.43 63.82
C GLU A 63 33.07 -17.16 64.64
N ALA A 64 33.66 -16.03 64.24
CA ALA A 64 33.56 -14.77 64.98
C ALA A 64 32.19 -14.08 64.84
N ASP A 65 31.56 -14.17 63.65
CA ASP A 65 30.20 -13.67 63.43
C ASP A 65 29.49 -14.50 62.34
N PRO A 66 28.85 -15.62 62.74
CA PRO A 66 28.12 -16.48 61.81
C PRO A 66 27.06 -15.73 60.99
N LYS A 67 26.43 -14.69 61.56
CA LYS A 67 25.40 -13.90 60.88
C LYS A 67 25.99 -12.98 59.82
N ALA A 68 27.18 -12.43 60.05
CA ALA A 68 27.91 -11.68 59.04
C ALA A 68 28.36 -12.60 57.89
N SER A 69 28.82 -13.81 58.21
CA SER A 69 29.18 -14.82 57.22
C SER A 69 27.99 -15.22 56.33
N GLU A 70 26.82 -15.47 56.92
CA GLU A 70 25.58 -15.74 56.17
C GLU A 70 25.22 -14.59 55.22
N LYS A 71 25.28 -13.34 55.69
CA LYS A 71 25.00 -12.16 54.85
C LYS A 71 26.01 -11.97 53.71
N ILE A 72 27.27 -12.33 53.93
CA ILE A 72 28.30 -12.30 52.88
C ILE A 72 27.96 -13.33 51.80
N GLU A 73 27.57 -14.54 52.19
CA GLU A 73 27.20 -15.59 51.25
C GLU A 73 25.93 -15.24 50.47
N GLU A 74 24.90 -14.68 51.14
CA GLU A 74 23.69 -14.15 50.50
C GLU A 74 24.02 -13.05 49.47
N ALA A 75 24.93 -12.12 49.83
CA ALA A 75 25.35 -11.05 48.93
C ALA A 75 26.16 -11.57 47.72
N LEU A 76 26.99 -12.60 47.92
CA LEU A 76 27.72 -13.27 46.84
C LEU A 76 26.76 -14.02 45.91
N GLU A 77 25.73 -14.67 46.46
CA GLU A 77 24.73 -15.38 45.67
C GLU A 77 23.85 -14.41 44.86
N GLU A 78 23.44 -13.28 45.44
CA GLU A 78 22.77 -12.20 44.71
C GLU A 78 23.66 -11.56 43.62
N ALA A 79 24.96 -11.39 43.89
CA ALA A 79 25.89 -10.89 42.89
C ALA A 79 26.07 -11.88 41.71
N ARG A 80 26.03 -13.19 41.97
CA ARG A 80 26.11 -14.26 40.96
C ARG A 80 24.86 -14.33 40.08
N LYS A 81 23.69 -13.93 40.58
CA LYS A 81 22.44 -13.87 39.79
C LYS A 81 22.41 -12.77 38.72
N LYS A 82 23.37 -11.83 38.73
CA LYS A 82 23.41 -10.76 37.72
C LYS A 82 23.91 -11.30 36.39
N SER A 83 22.99 -11.44 35.44
CA SER A 83 23.31 -11.74 34.05
C SER A 83 24.22 -10.67 33.44
N LYS A 84 25.20 -11.12 32.67
CA LYS A 84 26.18 -10.28 31.98
C LYS A 84 25.75 -10.03 30.55
N THR A 85 26.18 -8.90 30.01
CA THR A 85 26.11 -8.61 28.57
C THR A 85 27.51 -8.68 27.99
N ILE A 86 27.68 -9.46 26.92
CA ILE A 86 28.99 -9.80 26.34
C ILE A 86 28.97 -9.47 24.84
N TYR A 87 30.06 -8.87 24.34
CA TYR A 87 30.25 -8.54 22.92
C TYR A 87 31.52 -9.24 22.42
N SER A 88 31.39 -10.12 21.42
CA SER A 88 32.52 -10.85 20.84
C SER A 88 32.15 -11.52 19.52
N GLU A 89 33.15 -11.79 18.66
CA GLU A 89 32.96 -12.54 17.42
C GLU A 89 32.69 -14.04 17.67
N THR A 90 33.33 -14.62 18.69
CA THR A 90 33.16 -16.03 19.07
C THR A 90 32.31 -16.18 20.34
N PRO A 91 31.65 -17.34 20.53
CA PRO A 91 30.86 -17.61 21.72
C PRO A 91 31.70 -17.50 23.02
N PRO A 92 31.17 -16.89 24.09
CA PRO A 92 31.82 -16.90 25.40
C PRO A 92 31.99 -18.34 25.94
N GLU A 93 33.17 -18.64 26.49
CA GLU A 93 33.54 -20.00 26.92
C GLU A 93 32.98 -20.41 28.29
N THR A 94 32.69 -19.43 29.16
CA THR A 94 32.18 -19.67 30.52
C THR A 94 30.92 -18.84 30.81
N PRO A 95 29.82 -19.08 30.09
CA PRO A 95 28.56 -18.36 30.29
C PRO A 95 27.82 -18.83 31.55
N SER A 96 27.03 -17.92 32.12
CA SER A 96 26.10 -18.19 33.22
C SER A 96 24.65 -18.05 32.73
N GLU A 97 23.71 -18.72 33.40
CA GLU A 97 22.28 -18.67 33.04
C GLU A 97 21.78 -17.22 32.97
N GLY A 98 21.14 -16.87 31.86
CA GLY A 98 20.62 -15.52 31.59
C GLY A 98 21.62 -14.54 30.98
N ASP A 99 22.90 -14.89 30.84
CA ASP A 99 23.89 -14.06 30.13
C ASP A 99 23.41 -13.79 28.69
N THR A 100 23.63 -12.58 28.21
CA THR A 100 23.29 -12.17 26.84
C THR A 100 24.56 -11.93 26.03
N TRP A 101 24.67 -12.57 24.88
CA TRP A 101 25.78 -12.42 23.95
C TRP A 101 25.31 -11.71 22.67
N TYR A 102 25.97 -10.61 22.35
CA TYR A 102 25.86 -9.89 21.09
C TYR A 102 27.00 -10.37 20.19
N SER A 103 26.70 -11.26 19.24
CA SER A 103 27.72 -11.78 18.33
C SER A 103 28.12 -10.72 17.33
N LEU A 104 29.41 -10.50 17.17
CA LEU A 104 29.95 -9.49 16.25
C LEU A 104 30.39 -10.13 14.94
N ASN A 105 30.18 -9.45 13.82
CA ASN A 105 30.81 -9.78 12.54
C ASN A 105 32.22 -9.13 12.47
N ALA A 106 32.98 -9.45 11.41
CA ALA A 106 34.33 -8.92 11.19
C ALA A 106 34.40 -7.37 11.06
N ALA A 107 33.27 -6.70 10.82
CA ALA A 107 33.15 -5.24 10.79
C ALA A 107 32.75 -4.63 12.16
N GLY A 108 32.60 -5.46 13.19
CA GLY A 108 32.19 -5.05 14.53
C GLY A 108 30.68 -4.78 14.68
N ASN A 109 29.85 -5.15 13.71
CA ASN A 109 28.39 -5.03 13.82
C ASN A 109 27.80 -6.28 14.48
N VAL A 110 26.70 -6.10 15.21
CA VAL A 110 25.97 -7.20 15.84
C VAL A 110 25.26 -8.02 14.77
N GLY A 111 25.59 -9.31 14.66
CA GLY A 111 24.96 -10.27 13.76
C GLY A 111 23.76 -10.99 14.39
N ALA A 112 23.84 -11.30 15.69
CA ALA A 112 22.75 -11.90 16.44
C ALA A 112 22.84 -11.53 17.93
N VAL A 113 21.71 -11.62 18.63
CA VAL A 113 21.67 -11.52 20.09
C VAL A 113 21.15 -12.84 20.63
N LYS A 114 21.93 -13.46 21.50
CA LYS A 114 21.66 -14.78 22.08
C LYS A 114 21.59 -14.68 23.60
N ILE A 115 20.82 -15.57 24.22
CA ILE A 115 20.74 -15.72 25.67
C ILE A 115 21.21 -17.12 26.06
N TRP A 116 22.03 -17.22 27.09
CA TRP A 116 22.46 -18.51 27.63
C TRP A 116 21.33 -19.07 28.49
N LYS A 117 20.77 -20.19 28.05
CA LYS A 117 19.69 -20.88 28.76
C LYS A 117 19.86 -22.37 28.61
N GLU A 118 19.65 -23.13 29.68
CA GLU A 118 19.63 -24.61 29.64
C GLU A 118 20.92 -25.24 29.05
N GLY A 119 22.06 -24.54 29.19
CA GLY A 119 23.36 -25.04 28.72
C GLY A 119 23.70 -24.75 27.25
N GLU A 120 22.91 -23.92 26.56
CA GLU A 120 23.18 -23.50 25.19
C GLU A 120 22.87 -22.01 24.90
N TRP A 121 23.45 -21.49 23.82
CA TRP A 121 23.16 -20.14 23.32
C TRP A 121 21.96 -20.15 22.38
N VAL A 122 20.82 -19.69 22.88
CA VAL A 122 19.56 -19.61 22.12
C VAL A 122 19.35 -18.19 21.58
N ASP A 123 18.79 -18.04 20.38
CA ASP A 123 18.46 -16.72 19.84
C ASP A 123 17.45 -15.99 20.74
N LYS A 124 17.84 -14.78 21.17
CA LYS A 124 16.99 -13.94 22.01
C LYS A 124 15.99 -13.23 21.11
N LYS A 125 14.71 -13.61 21.24
CA LYS A 125 13.62 -12.92 20.57
C LYS A 125 13.40 -11.56 21.24
N PHE A 126 13.31 -10.50 20.43
CA PHE A 126 12.90 -9.18 20.89
C PHE A 126 11.40 -9.02 20.75
N ASP A 127 10.76 -8.45 21.77
CA ASP A 127 9.40 -7.97 21.62
C ASP A 127 9.43 -6.66 20.81
N LEU A 128 9.03 -6.77 19.54
CA LEU A 128 9.01 -5.65 18.61
C LEU A 128 8.01 -4.57 19.01
N THR A 129 7.03 -4.87 19.88
CA THR A 129 6.02 -3.89 20.33
C THR A 129 6.58 -2.87 21.33
N ALA A 130 7.75 -3.13 21.91
CA ALA A 130 8.42 -2.27 22.90
C ALA A 130 9.70 -1.59 22.38
N LEU A 131 10.09 -1.81 21.11
CA LEU A 131 11.29 -1.18 20.55
C LEU A 131 11.03 0.31 20.30
N SER A 132 11.79 1.16 21.00
CA SER A 132 11.94 2.58 20.67
C SER A 132 13.23 2.74 19.87
N ILE A 133 13.10 3.00 18.57
CA ILE A 133 14.23 3.23 17.67
C ILE A 133 14.19 4.71 17.26
N GLU A 134 15.26 5.45 17.56
CA GLU A 134 15.38 6.87 17.21
C GLU A 134 15.46 7.06 15.68
N GLU A 135 16.31 6.27 15.02
CA GLU A 135 16.41 6.22 13.56
C GLU A 135 16.68 4.78 13.08
N LEU A 136 16.00 4.36 12.02
CA LEU A 136 16.21 3.07 11.38
C LEU A 136 16.57 3.25 9.91
N HIS A 137 17.84 3.09 9.58
CA HIS A 137 18.36 3.27 8.22
C HIS A 137 18.26 1.94 7.44
N ALA A 138 17.44 1.93 6.39
CA ALA A 138 17.25 0.88 5.39
C ALA A 138 16.82 -0.52 5.92
N ILE A 139 15.55 -0.88 5.71
CA ILE A 139 15.04 -2.22 5.99
C ILE A 139 14.57 -2.88 4.68
N SER A 140 14.96 -4.14 4.47
CA SER A 140 14.20 -5.05 3.58
C SER A 140 13.30 -5.91 4.45
N ILE A 141 12.00 -5.59 4.51
CA ILE A 141 11.00 -6.37 5.24
C ILE A 141 10.42 -7.40 4.28
N PHE A 142 10.74 -8.67 4.48
CA PHE A 142 10.12 -9.78 3.76
C PHE A 142 8.97 -10.36 4.60
N GLY A 143 7.72 -10.16 4.17
CA GLY A 143 6.54 -10.80 4.78
C GLY A 143 5.98 -10.14 6.05
N GLY A 144 6.34 -8.88 6.34
CA GLY A 144 5.77 -8.13 7.47
C GLY A 144 4.39 -7.54 7.16
N VAL A 145 3.50 -7.51 8.15
CA VAL A 145 2.25 -6.75 8.12
C VAL A 145 2.52 -5.37 8.73
N ILE A 146 2.28 -4.30 7.96
CA ILE A 146 2.34 -2.92 8.47
C ILE A 146 0.95 -2.59 9.04
N SER A 147 0.81 -2.62 10.37
CA SER A 147 -0.45 -2.32 11.07
C SER A 147 -0.52 -0.85 11.53
N GLY A 148 -0.22 0.08 10.62
CA GLY A 148 -0.34 1.52 10.84
C GLY A 148 -1.56 2.10 10.11
N SER A 149 -2.06 3.26 10.57
CA SER A 149 -3.18 3.95 9.92
C SER A 149 -2.82 4.61 8.58
N GLU A 150 -1.51 4.78 8.30
CA GLU A 150 -1.02 5.41 7.09
C GLU A 150 0.36 4.84 6.68
N PHE A 151 0.52 4.57 5.39
CA PHE A 151 1.81 4.40 4.72
C PHE A 151 2.03 5.57 3.77
N LEU A 152 3.10 6.34 3.96
CA LEU A 152 3.47 7.49 3.12
C LEU A 152 4.86 7.25 2.51
N HIS A 153 4.91 7.16 1.18
CA HIS A 153 6.14 7.17 0.41
C HIS A 153 6.30 8.51 -0.31
N THR A 154 7.30 9.30 0.08
CA THR A 154 7.61 10.57 -0.58
C THR A 154 8.68 10.34 -1.65
N VAL A 155 8.38 10.75 -2.89
CA VAL A 155 9.31 10.73 -4.00
C VAL A 155 9.97 12.10 -4.10
N ASN A 156 11.30 12.13 -4.11
CA ASN A 156 12.10 13.32 -4.42
C ASN A 156 13.34 12.84 -5.19
N HIS A 157 13.28 12.91 -6.52
CA HIS A 157 14.33 12.44 -7.41
C HIS A 157 14.71 13.55 -8.39
N ARG A 158 16.01 13.71 -8.65
CA ARG A 158 16.51 14.56 -9.72
C ARG A 158 17.11 13.69 -10.81
N ASP A 159 16.75 13.93 -12.06
CA ASP A 159 17.40 13.29 -13.20
C ASP A 159 18.75 13.94 -13.54
N GLU A 160 19.39 13.42 -14.58
CA GLU A 160 20.68 13.90 -15.09
C GLU A 160 20.60 15.35 -15.63
N ASP A 161 19.42 15.79 -16.06
CA ASP A 161 19.15 17.14 -16.57
C ASP A 161 18.79 18.14 -15.44
N GLY A 162 18.79 17.68 -14.18
CA GLY A 162 18.52 18.50 -12.99
C GLY A 162 17.03 18.70 -12.67
N ASN A 163 16.16 18.06 -13.45
CA ASN A 163 14.71 18.10 -13.31
C ASN A 163 14.26 17.40 -12.02
N LEU A 164 13.46 18.09 -11.19
CA LEU A 164 12.96 17.51 -9.95
C LEU A 164 11.64 16.79 -10.18
N TYR A 165 11.65 15.48 -9.97
CA TYR A 165 10.48 14.64 -9.80
C TYR A 165 10.15 14.58 -8.32
N SER A 166 9.03 15.20 -7.93
CA SER A 166 8.53 15.13 -6.57
C SER A 166 7.17 14.45 -6.52
N GLY A 167 6.77 13.93 -5.38
CA GLY A 167 5.47 13.28 -5.25
C GLY A 167 5.28 12.59 -3.92
N ALA A 168 4.07 12.08 -3.71
CA ALA A 168 3.74 11.26 -2.56
C ALA A 168 2.76 10.16 -2.96
N VAL A 169 3.02 8.95 -2.49
CA VAL A 169 2.08 7.82 -2.49
C VAL A 169 1.65 7.59 -1.05
N ARG A 170 0.35 7.69 -0.78
CA ARG A 170 -0.25 7.46 0.53
C ARG A 170 -1.25 6.32 0.46
N MET A 171 -1.19 5.43 1.44
CA MET A 171 -2.19 4.40 1.69
C MET A 171 -2.72 4.58 3.10
N ASN A 172 -4.01 4.81 3.27
CA ASN A 172 -4.64 5.01 4.57
C ASN A 172 -6.10 4.52 4.56
N ASP A 173 -6.84 4.81 5.64
CA ASP A 173 -8.28 4.53 5.78
C ASP A 173 -9.16 5.22 4.71
N ASP A 174 -8.63 6.14 3.91
CA ASP A 174 -9.33 6.80 2.80
C ASP A 174 -8.99 6.20 1.42
N GLY A 175 -8.04 5.25 1.35
CA GLY A 175 -7.65 4.51 0.15
C GLY A 175 -6.20 4.73 -0.30
N PHE A 176 -5.96 4.65 -1.62
CA PHE A 176 -4.64 4.78 -2.25
C PHE A 176 -4.49 6.12 -2.99
N THR A 177 -3.87 7.14 -2.40
CA THR A 177 -3.66 8.41 -3.11
C THR A 177 -2.25 8.50 -3.67
N SER A 178 -2.11 8.90 -4.95
CA SER A 178 -0.81 9.13 -5.57
C SER A 178 -0.78 10.52 -6.23
N SER A 179 0.15 11.36 -5.78
CA SER A 179 0.44 12.65 -6.40
C SER A 179 1.84 12.59 -6.98
N THR A 180 1.97 12.85 -8.28
CA THR A 180 3.28 12.91 -8.95
C THR A 180 3.43 14.24 -9.66
N TYR A 181 4.44 14.99 -9.28
CA TYR A 181 4.81 16.23 -9.94
C TYR A 181 5.87 15.89 -11.00
N LEU A 182 5.49 16.05 -12.26
CA LEU A 182 6.44 16.03 -13.37
C LEU A 182 7.31 17.31 -13.32
N PRO A 183 8.50 17.28 -13.93
CA PRO A 183 9.54 18.21 -13.57
C PRO A 183 9.28 19.66 -13.92
N THR A 184 9.59 20.52 -12.95
CA THR A 184 9.52 21.98 -13.01
C THR A 184 10.55 22.55 -13.98
N GLY A 185 10.25 22.49 -15.28
CA GLY A 185 10.81 23.34 -16.34
C GLY A 185 9.75 24.29 -16.90
N LEU A 186 10.17 25.29 -17.68
CA LEU A 186 9.24 26.14 -18.47
C LEU A 186 8.33 25.22 -19.32
N GLY A 187 7.04 25.09 -18.94
CA GLY A 187 6.07 24.17 -19.55
C GLY A 187 5.70 22.92 -18.73
N SER A 188 6.04 22.87 -17.43
CA SER A 188 5.77 21.73 -16.54
C SER A 188 4.29 21.45 -16.29
N THR A 189 3.77 20.31 -16.76
CA THR A 189 2.40 19.83 -16.48
C THR A 189 2.34 19.11 -15.14
N VAL A 190 1.29 19.29 -14.34
CA VAL A 190 1.10 18.53 -13.09
C VAL A 190 0.18 17.32 -13.37
N LEU A 191 0.63 16.12 -13.03
CA LEU A 191 -0.15 14.89 -13.14
C LEU A 191 -0.56 14.41 -11.74
N GLU A 192 -1.74 14.84 -11.29
CA GLU A 192 -2.29 14.35 -10.02
C GLU A 192 -3.18 13.13 -10.27
N SER A 193 -2.81 11.97 -9.71
CA SER A 193 -3.55 10.70 -9.88
C SER A 193 -4.18 10.27 -8.56
N VAL A 194 -5.33 10.84 -8.22
CA VAL A 194 -6.03 10.52 -6.97
C VAL A 194 -6.87 9.24 -7.17
N ILE A 195 -6.48 8.14 -6.52
CA ILE A 195 -7.21 6.86 -6.55
C ILE A 195 -7.87 6.61 -5.19
N ASN A 196 -9.00 7.26 -4.93
CA ASN A 196 -9.71 7.04 -3.66
C ASN A 196 -10.44 5.68 -3.69
N THR A 197 -9.80 4.65 -3.13
CA THR A 197 -10.43 3.35 -2.86
C THR A 197 -11.06 3.34 -1.48
N LEU A 198 -12.19 4.04 -1.33
CA LEU A 198 -13.14 3.79 -0.26
C LEU A 198 -14.53 3.56 -0.84
N GLY A 199 -15.07 2.35 -0.65
CA GLY A 199 -16.42 2.00 -1.14
C GLY A 199 -16.54 1.68 -2.63
N GLY A 200 -15.43 1.51 -3.35
CA GLY A 200 -15.39 0.69 -4.57
C GLY A 200 -15.38 1.36 -5.94
N TYR A 201 -15.51 2.69 -6.10
CA TYR A 201 -15.66 3.26 -7.46
C TYR A 201 -15.22 4.72 -7.63
N LYS A 202 -13.92 5.07 -7.59
CA LYS A 202 -13.43 6.34 -8.16
C LYS A 202 -11.98 6.24 -8.65
N ILE A 203 -11.78 6.24 -9.98
CA ILE A 203 -10.49 6.58 -10.60
C ILE A 203 -10.65 8.02 -11.12
N ALA A 204 -10.13 8.99 -10.37
CA ALA A 204 -10.09 10.38 -10.81
C ALA A 204 -8.65 10.71 -11.23
N GLN A 205 -8.38 10.72 -12.53
CA GLN A 205 -7.12 11.22 -13.06
C GLN A 205 -7.27 12.71 -13.35
N LYS A 206 -6.57 13.57 -12.60
CA LYS A 206 -6.62 15.02 -12.77
C LYS A 206 -5.34 15.50 -13.45
N LEU A 207 -5.49 16.03 -14.67
CA LEU A 207 -4.42 16.69 -15.40
C LEU A 207 -4.53 18.19 -15.11
N ILE A 208 -3.54 18.79 -14.44
CA ILE A 208 -3.52 20.23 -14.15
C ILE A 208 -2.47 20.89 -15.06
N ASP A 209 -2.83 22.01 -15.69
CA ASP A 209 -1.90 22.78 -16.52
C ASP A 209 -0.80 23.47 -15.71
N ASP A 210 0.23 23.95 -16.42
CA ASP A 210 1.46 24.53 -15.89
C ASP A 210 1.29 25.88 -15.16
N LYS A 211 0.09 26.46 -15.18
CA LYS A 211 -0.19 27.79 -14.61
C LYS A 211 -1.03 27.75 -13.36
N GLY A 212 -1.54 26.58 -12.96
CA GLY A 212 -2.46 26.48 -11.81
C GLY A 212 -3.77 27.27 -11.98
N GLU A 213 -4.01 27.86 -13.16
CA GLU A 213 -5.22 28.62 -13.53
C GLU A 213 -6.14 27.85 -14.48
N GLY A 214 -5.89 26.56 -14.70
CA GLY A 214 -6.82 25.70 -15.42
C GLY A 214 -8.10 25.50 -14.60
N VAL A 215 -9.17 26.21 -14.97
CA VAL A 215 -10.56 25.90 -14.60
C VAL A 215 -10.69 24.38 -14.56
N ALA A 216 -10.98 23.80 -13.39
CA ALA A 216 -10.92 22.35 -13.16
C ALA A 216 -11.69 21.59 -14.26
N LYS A 217 -10.97 21.12 -15.28
CA LYS A 217 -11.49 20.27 -16.35
C LYS A 217 -11.29 18.84 -15.86
N ASP A 218 -12.15 18.41 -14.95
CA ASP A 218 -12.01 17.08 -14.39
C ASP A 218 -12.49 16.07 -15.43
N ALA A 219 -11.60 15.15 -15.82
CA ALA A 219 -11.95 13.95 -16.55
C ALA A 219 -12.08 12.81 -15.53
N MET A 220 -13.30 12.35 -15.28
CA MET A 220 -13.57 11.25 -14.35
C MET A 220 -14.01 10.03 -15.14
N LEU A 221 -13.27 8.93 -14.96
CA LEU A 221 -13.72 7.61 -15.40
C LEU A 221 -14.51 6.97 -14.27
N THR A 222 -15.79 6.69 -14.52
CA THR A 222 -16.67 5.96 -13.61
C THR A 222 -16.84 4.52 -14.10
N ALA A 223 -17.62 3.71 -13.37
CA ALA A 223 -17.97 2.36 -13.79
C ALA A 223 -18.72 2.30 -15.13
N SER A 224 -19.46 3.35 -15.48
CA SER A 224 -20.37 3.37 -16.64
C SER A 224 -20.11 4.50 -17.63
N SER A 225 -19.31 5.50 -17.27
CA SER A 225 -19.15 6.70 -18.10
C SER A 225 -17.79 7.39 -17.97
N LEU A 226 -17.42 8.10 -19.03
CA LEU A 226 -16.36 9.10 -19.03
C LEU A 226 -17.00 10.49 -18.92
N ILE A 227 -16.69 11.20 -17.84
CA ILE A 227 -17.28 12.50 -17.51
C ILE A 227 -16.23 13.59 -17.65
N PHE A 228 -16.56 14.66 -18.37
CA PHE A 228 -15.82 15.91 -18.40
C PHE A 228 -16.63 16.97 -17.66
N SER A 229 -16.09 17.52 -16.59
CA SER A 229 -16.71 18.62 -15.84
C SER A 229 -15.85 19.89 -15.86
N GLU A 230 -16.48 21.03 -15.62
CA GLU A 230 -15.84 22.33 -15.47
C GLU A 230 -16.49 23.08 -14.32
N SER A 231 -15.70 23.48 -13.30
CA SER A 231 -16.19 24.17 -12.10
C SER A 231 -17.34 23.41 -11.39
N GLY A 232 -17.21 22.09 -11.28
CA GLY A 232 -18.23 21.22 -10.65
C GLY A 232 -19.47 20.92 -11.50
N ASN A 233 -19.59 21.51 -12.71
CA ASN A 233 -20.69 21.22 -13.63
C ASN A 233 -20.24 20.20 -14.69
N ILE A 234 -21.02 19.14 -14.90
CA ILE A 234 -20.78 18.18 -16.00
C ILE A 234 -21.01 18.89 -17.34
N LYS A 235 -19.99 18.91 -18.19
CA LYS A 235 -20.05 19.48 -19.55
C LYS A 235 -20.31 18.41 -20.60
N LEU A 236 -19.79 17.21 -20.41
CA LEU A 236 -20.02 16.07 -21.29
C LEU A 236 -19.95 14.78 -20.46
N SER A 237 -20.89 13.88 -20.66
CA SER A 237 -20.83 12.52 -20.13
C SER A 237 -21.00 11.56 -21.29
N ILE A 238 -20.00 10.69 -21.49
CA ILE A 238 -20.04 9.62 -22.48
C ILE A 238 -20.34 8.34 -21.72
N ASP A 239 -21.59 7.87 -21.81
CA ASP A 239 -22.01 6.57 -21.30
C ASP A 239 -21.72 5.48 -22.36
N ALA A 240 -21.47 4.24 -21.94
CA ALA A 240 -21.38 3.10 -22.85
C ALA A 240 -22.65 2.96 -23.72
N ASP A 241 -23.82 3.27 -23.17
CA ASP A 241 -25.10 3.26 -23.89
C ASP A 241 -25.24 4.42 -24.90
N SER A 242 -24.32 5.39 -24.89
CA SER A 242 -24.30 6.50 -25.85
C SER A 242 -23.68 6.12 -27.21
N PHE A 243 -23.07 4.93 -27.32
CA PHE A 243 -22.41 4.44 -28.53
C PHE A 243 -22.69 2.96 -28.78
N TYR A 244 -23.68 2.65 -29.61
CA TYR A 244 -23.97 1.27 -29.99
C TYR A 244 -24.51 1.15 -31.41
N SER A 245 -24.49 -0.07 -31.93
CA SER A 245 -25.20 -0.41 -33.17
C SER A 245 -25.90 -1.74 -33.01
N THR A 246 -27.17 -1.82 -33.42
CA THR A 246 -27.87 -3.11 -33.46
C THR A 246 -27.39 -3.95 -34.66
N PRO A 247 -27.55 -5.28 -34.61
CA PRO A 247 -27.42 -6.11 -35.80
C PRO A 247 -28.36 -5.65 -36.91
N TRP A 248 -28.02 -5.98 -38.15
CA TRP A 248 -28.93 -5.79 -39.29
C TRP A 248 -30.12 -6.73 -39.15
N GLN A 249 -31.32 -6.17 -39.22
CA GLN A 249 -32.59 -6.89 -39.19
C GLN A 249 -33.25 -6.83 -40.56
N ASN A 250 -33.95 -7.90 -40.94
CA ASN A 250 -34.66 -7.95 -42.21
C ASN A 250 -35.89 -7.03 -42.18
N LEU A 251 -36.05 -6.23 -43.23
CA LEU A 251 -37.26 -5.46 -43.45
C LEU A 251 -38.34 -6.38 -44.03
N ILE A 252 -39.46 -6.50 -43.34
CA ILE A 252 -40.59 -7.32 -43.81
C ILE A 252 -41.31 -6.58 -44.93
N LEU A 253 -41.27 -7.16 -46.13
CA LEU A 253 -41.88 -6.59 -47.32
C LEU A 253 -43.36 -6.99 -47.42
N ASN A 254 -44.18 -6.07 -47.94
CA ASN A 254 -45.57 -6.34 -48.28
C ASN A 254 -45.67 -7.37 -49.42
N SER A 255 -46.83 -8.01 -49.54
CA SER A 255 -47.11 -8.92 -50.67
C SER A 255 -46.90 -8.21 -52.01
N GLY A 256 -46.28 -8.92 -52.97
CA GLY A 256 -45.92 -8.39 -54.29
C GLY A 256 -44.53 -7.73 -54.36
N TYR A 257 -43.80 -7.65 -53.25
CA TYR A 257 -42.42 -7.15 -53.20
C TYR A 257 -41.44 -8.25 -52.78
N SER A 258 -40.19 -8.15 -53.24
CA SER A 258 -39.13 -9.11 -52.91
C SER A 258 -37.74 -8.48 -53.00
N THR A 259 -36.72 -9.22 -52.60
CA THR A 259 -35.31 -8.84 -52.71
C THR A 259 -34.87 -8.76 -54.18
N ALA A 260 -34.21 -7.68 -54.56
CA ALA A 260 -33.53 -7.56 -55.85
C ALA A 260 -32.02 -7.87 -55.72
N GLU A 261 -31.43 -8.42 -56.78
CA GLU A 261 -29.97 -8.65 -56.94
C GLU A 261 -29.27 -9.26 -55.70
N SER A 262 -29.95 -10.15 -54.97
CA SER A 262 -29.44 -10.76 -53.73
C SER A 262 -29.10 -9.78 -52.60
N ASN A 263 -29.59 -8.53 -52.66
CA ASN A 263 -29.37 -7.49 -51.66
C ASN A 263 -30.61 -7.32 -50.77
N ALA A 264 -30.78 -8.20 -49.78
CA ALA A 264 -31.96 -8.21 -48.91
C ALA A 264 -32.20 -6.84 -48.23
N PRO A 265 -33.42 -6.29 -48.29
CA PRO A 265 -33.82 -5.08 -47.56
C PRO A 265 -33.68 -5.28 -46.05
N GLN A 266 -32.91 -4.39 -45.40
CA GLN A 266 -32.57 -4.49 -43.99
C GLN A 266 -32.49 -3.11 -43.32
N TYR A 267 -32.61 -3.10 -42.00
CA TYR A 267 -32.45 -1.91 -41.17
C TYR A 267 -31.59 -2.21 -39.93
N ARG A 268 -31.02 -1.15 -39.34
CA ARG A 268 -30.41 -1.20 -38.01
C ARG A 268 -30.50 0.16 -37.33
N ILE A 269 -30.30 0.16 -36.02
CA ILE A 269 -30.17 1.39 -35.21
C ILE A 269 -28.69 1.62 -34.93
N VAL A 270 -28.24 2.87 -35.09
CA VAL A 270 -26.92 3.32 -34.65
C VAL A 270 -27.13 4.48 -33.68
N CYS A 271 -26.55 4.38 -32.49
CA CYS A 271 -26.55 5.43 -31.48
C CYS A 271 -25.16 6.07 -31.44
N VAL A 272 -25.11 7.39 -31.57
CA VAL A 272 -23.87 8.18 -31.47
C VAL A 272 -24.16 9.39 -30.59
N PHE A 273 -23.41 9.53 -29.50
CA PHE A 273 -23.66 10.57 -28.48
C PHE A 273 -25.10 10.57 -27.95
N GLY A 274 -25.72 9.39 -27.82
CA GLY A 274 -27.11 9.25 -27.34
C GLY A 274 -28.19 9.55 -28.40
N ILE A 275 -27.83 10.09 -29.56
CA ILE A 275 -28.74 10.34 -30.68
C ILE A 275 -28.89 9.04 -31.48
N ARG A 276 -30.13 8.57 -31.67
CA ARG A 276 -30.38 7.32 -32.38
C ARG A 276 -30.78 7.56 -33.83
N PHE A 277 -30.14 6.84 -34.73
CA PHE A 277 -30.40 6.87 -36.17
C PHE A 277 -30.92 5.51 -36.64
N ALA A 278 -31.99 5.51 -37.41
CA ALA A 278 -32.38 4.36 -38.22
C ALA A 278 -31.65 4.43 -39.56
N ILE A 279 -30.98 3.35 -39.95
CA ILE A 279 -30.26 3.23 -41.23
C ILE A 279 -30.81 2.04 -41.99
N PHE A 280 -31.08 2.23 -43.28
CA PHE A 280 -31.62 1.19 -44.17
C PHE A 280 -30.62 0.83 -45.26
N ARG A 281 -30.71 -0.41 -45.75
CA ARG A 281 -29.94 -0.91 -46.90
C ARG A 281 -30.73 -1.96 -47.68
N GLY A 282 -30.18 -2.34 -48.83
CA GLY A 282 -30.73 -3.40 -49.67
C GLY A 282 -31.62 -2.85 -50.77
N GLN A 283 -32.15 -3.75 -51.59
CA GLN A 283 -32.89 -3.41 -52.80
C GLN A 283 -34.23 -4.13 -52.85
N VAL A 284 -35.27 -3.37 -53.21
CA VAL A 284 -36.65 -3.84 -53.28
C VAL A 284 -37.06 -3.89 -54.75
N GLN A 285 -37.49 -5.05 -55.21
CA GLN A 285 -38.17 -5.23 -56.49
C GLN A 285 -39.65 -5.52 -56.28
N LYS A 286 -40.45 -5.26 -57.31
CA LYS A 286 -41.89 -5.48 -57.32
C LYS A 286 -42.23 -6.47 -58.44
N SER A 287 -43.14 -7.40 -58.20
CA SER A 287 -43.54 -8.42 -59.19
C SER A 287 -44.45 -7.88 -60.31
N THR A 288 -44.94 -6.66 -60.15
CA THR A 288 -45.82 -5.96 -61.09
C THR A 288 -45.23 -4.60 -61.44
N ALA A 289 -45.77 -3.96 -62.49
CA ALA A 289 -45.33 -2.65 -62.91
C ALA A 289 -45.41 -1.61 -61.76
N TRP A 290 -44.44 -0.71 -61.73
CA TRP A 290 -44.46 0.43 -60.82
C TRP A 290 -45.49 1.46 -61.27
N THR A 291 -46.15 2.11 -60.33
CA THR A 291 -47.00 3.27 -60.63
C THR A 291 -46.25 4.56 -60.33
N ALA A 292 -46.62 5.66 -60.99
CA ALA A 292 -46.07 7.00 -60.72
C ALA A 292 -46.56 7.60 -59.38
N THR A 293 -47.29 6.82 -58.59
CA THR A 293 -47.82 7.17 -57.27
C THR A 293 -47.04 6.44 -56.18
N ASN A 294 -47.47 6.59 -54.93
CA ASN A 294 -46.86 5.86 -53.83
C ASN A 294 -47.06 4.35 -53.96
N ASN A 295 -45.96 3.60 -54.02
CA ASN A 295 -45.93 2.15 -53.96
C ASN A 295 -45.55 1.72 -52.54
N ALA A 296 -46.55 1.37 -51.72
CA ALA A 296 -46.32 0.96 -50.33
C ALA A 296 -45.70 -0.45 -50.28
N PHE A 297 -44.40 -0.52 -49.97
CA PHE A 297 -43.61 -1.75 -50.09
C PHE A 297 -43.35 -2.45 -48.76
N ALA A 298 -43.46 -1.76 -47.63
CA ALA A 298 -43.31 -2.31 -46.29
C ALA A 298 -44.04 -1.43 -45.26
N SER A 299 -44.18 -1.94 -44.04
CA SER A 299 -44.52 -1.14 -42.86
C SER A 299 -43.24 -0.68 -42.17
N VAL A 300 -43.28 0.45 -41.47
CA VAL A 300 -42.14 0.89 -40.65
C VAL A 300 -42.02 -0.03 -39.43
N PRO A 301 -40.89 -0.73 -39.22
CA PRO A 301 -40.71 -1.59 -38.04
C PRO A 301 -40.82 -0.79 -36.74
N PHE A 302 -41.34 -1.43 -35.68
CA PHE A 302 -41.66 -0.77 -34.41
C PHE A 302 -40.45 -0.05 -33.81
N GLU A 303 -39.27 -0.67 -33.86
CA GLU A 303 -38.04 -0.15 -33.24
C GLU A 303 -37.49 1.09 -33.94
N VAL A 304 -37.91 1.35 -35.18
CA VAL A 304 -37.47 2.48 -36.02
C VAL A 304 -38.63 3.36 -36.46
N GLN A 305 -39.75 3.35 -35.73
CA GLN A 305 -40.86 4.27 -36.00
C GLN A 305 -40.41 5.72 -35.87
N THR A 306 -40.90 6.55 -36.79
CA THR A 306 -40.58 7.97 -36.83
C THR A 306 -41.83 8.81 -36.56
N THR A 307 -41.66 9.93 -35.84
CA THR A 307 -42.75 10.86 -35.56
C THR A 307 -43.06 11.79 -36.73
N LYS A 308 -42.16 11.87 -37.72
CA LYS A 308 -42.32 12.69 -38.92
C LYS A 308 -41.93 11.88 -40.16
N THR A 309 -42.62 12.08 -41.27
CA THR A 309 -42.27 11.39 -42.52
C THR A 309 -40.84 11.73 -42.93
N ALA A 310 -39.95 10.73 -42.90
CA ALA A 310 -38.61 10.83 -43.43
C ALA A 310 -38.62 10.50 -44.92
N MET A 311 -37.89 11.27 -45.72
CA MET A 311 -37.79 11.08 -47.16
C MET A 311 -36.34 11.10 -47.61
N ALA A 312 -36.00 10.24 -48.55
CA ALA A 312 -34.69 10.21 -49.18
C ALA A 312 -34.81 9.93 -50.68
N TYR A 313 -33.75 10.27 -51.41
CA TYR A 313 -33.59 9.77 -52.77
C TYR A 313 -33.33 8.25 -52.71
N ALA A 314 -33.87 7.52 -53.66
CA ALA A 314 -33.63 6.09 -53.82
C ALA A 314 -33.14 5.83 -55.25
N PRO A 315 -31.91 5.36 -55.45
CA PRO A 315 -31.43 5.01 -56.77
C PRO A 315 -32.17 3.77 -57.30
N THR A 316 -32.33 3.71 -58.60
CA THR A 316 -33.01 2.63 -59.32
C THR A 316 -32.06 1.99 -60.33
N ASN A 317 -32.44 0.84 -60.88
CA ASN A 317 -31.69 0.15 -61.93
C ASN A 317 -31.57 0.93 -63.26
N LYS A 318 -32.24 2.08 -63.38
CA LYS A 318 -32.26 2.94 -64.58
C LYS A 318 -31.63 4.32 -64.36
N ALA A 319 -31.01 4.56 -63.20
CA ALA A 319 -30.44 5.85 -62.80
C ALA A 319 -31.44 7.04 -62.72
N SER A 320 -32.71 6.84 -63.09
CA SER A 320 -33.79 7.82 -62.95
C SER A 320 -34.13 8.12 -61.49
N GLY A 321 -33.91 7.15 -60.61
CA GLY A 321 -34.15 7.29 -59.18
C GLY A 321 -35.63 7.41 -58.80
N GLY A 322 -35.86 7.86 -57.59
CA GLY A 322 -37.17 8.15 -57.05
C GLY A 322 -37.08 8.60 -55.60
N ARG A 323 -38.23 8.76 -54.96
CA ARG A 323 -38.33 9.15 -53.55
C ARG A 323 -38.80 7.97 -52.73
N VAL A 324 -37.99 7.53 -51.79
CA VAL A 324 -38.40 6.59 -50.75
C VAL A 324 -38.76 7.37 -49.50
N HIS A 325 -39.75 6.88 -48.75
CA HIS A 325 -40.13 7.47 -47.48
C HIS A 325 -40.51 6.43 -46.43
N ALA A 326 -40.29 6.78 -45.17
CA ALA A 326 -40.85 6.13 -43.99
C ALA A 326 -41.82 7.12 -43.33
N SER A 327 -43.09 6.78 -43.29
CA SER A 327 -44.16 7.65 -42.79
C SER A 327 -44.41 7.44 -41.30
N SER A 328 -44.81 8.52 -40.61
CA SER A 328 -45.33 8.46 -39.23
C SER A 328 -46.66 7.69 -39.13
N SER A 329 -47.30 7.38 -40.25
CA SER A 329 -48.46 6.48 -40.32
C SER A 329 -48.09 5.01 -40.50
N ASN A 330 -46.87 4.60 -40.09
CA ASN A 330 -46.35 3.22 -40.14
C ASN A 330 -46.25 2.59 -41.54
N ALA A 331 -46.12 3.41 -42.60
CA ALA A 331 -45.98 2.92 -43.97
C ALA A 331 -44.63 3.35 -44.58
N MET A 332 -43.98 2.42 -45.27
CA MET A 332 -42.86 2.72 -46.15
C MET A 332 -43.30 2.67 -47.61
N GLY A 333 -42.91 3.70 -48.36
CA GLY A 333 -43.39 3.90 -49.72
C GLY A 333 -42.30 4.38 -50.65
N PHE A 334 -42.44 4.05 -51.93
CA PHE A 334 -41.55 4.51 -52.99
C PHE A 334 -42.34 5.13 -54.15
N ILE A 335 -41.91 6.31 -54.57
CA ILE A 335 -42.47 7.06 -55.68
C ILE A 335 -41.37 7.15 -56.75
N PRO A 336 -41.43 6.34 -57.82
CA PRO A 336 -40.44 6.38 -58.89
C PRO A 336 -40.53 7.68 -59.70
N ALA A 337 -39.39 8.14 -60.23
CA ALA A 337 -39.38 9.14 -61.30
C ALA A 337 -39.84 8.56 -62.65
N GLU A 338 -39.67 7.24 -62.84
CA GLU A 338 -40.06 6.49 -64.04
C GLU A 338 -40.60 5.10 -63.68
N THR A 339 -41.67 4.66 -64.33
CA THR A 339 -42.35 3.40 -64.00
C THR A 339 -41.73 2.14 -64.63
N SER A 340 -40.78 2.28 -65.56
CA SER A 340 -40.12 1.18 -66.29
C SER A 340 -38.98 0.49 -65.51
N ILE A 341 -38.75 0.90 -64.26
CA ILE A 341 -37.72 0.35 -63.39
C ILE A 341 -38.08 -1.07 -62.91
N THR A 342 -37.10 -1.84 -62.44
CA THR A 342 -37.33 -3.17 -61.85
C THR A 342 -37.13 -3.18 -60.33
N TYR A 343 -36.23 -2.34 -59.81
CA TYR A 343 -35.97 -2.20 -58.38
C TYR A 343 -35.48 -0.80 -58.00
N PHE A 344 -35.50 -0.52 -56.70
CA PHE A 344 -34.84 0.64 -56.08
C PHE A 344 -34.01 0.20 -54.85
N ALA A 345 -33.03 1.02 -54.44
CA ALA A 345 -32.20 0.75 -53.27
C ALA A 345 -32.54 1.68 -52.08
N LEU A 346 -32.37 1.16 -50.87
CA LEU A 346 -32.69 1.82 -49.60
C LEU A 346 -31.50 2.56 -48.97
N ASN A 347 -30.29 2.43 -49.52
CA ASN A 347 -29.03 2.83 -48.86
C ASN A 347 -28.91 4.32 -48.51
N GLN A 348 -29.79 5.16 -49.03
CA GLN A 348 -29.81 6.59 -48.73
C GLN A 348 -30.92 6.99 -47.74
N LEU A 349 -31.80 6.06 -47.37
CA LEU A 349 -32.80 6.29 -46.34
C LEU A 349 -32.17 6.12 -44.97
N PHE A 350 -32.08 7.22 -44.23
CA PHE A 350 -31.80 7.24 -42.81
C PHE A 350 -32.52 8.41 -42.16
N TYR A 351 -32.80 8.31 -40.87
CA TYR A 351 -33.42 9.39 -40.11
C TYR A 351 -33.14 9.26 -38.62
N VAL A 352 -33.28 10.39 -37.93
CA VAL A 352 -33.18 10.47 -36.46
C VAL A 352 -34.46 9.89 -35.84
N LEU A 353 -34.30 9.08 -34.81
CA LEU A 353 -35.39 8.53 -34.00
C LEU A 353 -35.69 9.47 -32.82
N ASP A 354 -34.65 9.80 -32.05
CA ASP A 354 -34.65 10.71 -30.90
C ASP A 354 -33.26 11.27 -30.57
#